data_AF-A0A2S9IRM6-F1
#
_entry.id   AF-A0A2S9IRM6-F1
#
_cell.length_a   1.000
_cell.length_b   1.000
_cell.length_c   1.000
_cell.angle_alpha   90.00
_cell.angle_beta   90.00
_cell.angle_gamma   90.00
#
_symmetry.space_group_name_H-M   'P 1'
#
loop_
_entity.id
_entity.type
_entity.pdbx_description
1 polymer ?
#
loop_
_entity_poly.entity_id
_entity_poly.type
_entity_poly.pdbx_seq_one_letter_code
_entity_poly.pdbx_strand_id
1 'polypeptide(L)'
;MISDQEAGKGNAPLQIGHPRQTNESEGTGAKFTPPPILFKRMIRRPELRKIVPLADTTIYEMEQRGAFPRRFFLTPRCVVWDLAEIEAWVNEKRRESETETIQRPRPDVRKRKARPVRKSRPPE
;
A
#
# COMPACT_ATOMS: atom_id res chain seq x y z
N MET A 1 -69.79 -35.78 -15.35
CA MET A 1 -69.10 -35.78 -16.65
C MET A 1 -68.61 -34.37 -16.88
N ILE A 2 -67.34 -34.10 -16.59
CA ILE A 2 -66.75 -32.75 -16.61
C ILE A 2 -65.52 -32.84 -17.51
N SER A 3 -65.41 -31.83 -18.36
CA SER A 3 -64.79 -31.79 -19.67
C SER A 3 -63.27 -31.98 -19.72
N ASP A 4 -62.82 -32.66 -20.78
CA ASP A 4 -61.55 -32.44 -21.47
C ASP A 4 -61.37 -30.97 -21.83
N GLN A 5 -60.16 -30.43 -21.68
CA GLN A 5 -59.35 -29.89 -22.80
C GLN A 5 -58.01 -29.35 -22.26
N GLU A 6 -56.92 -29.96 -22.70
CA GLU A 6 -55.54 -29.48 -22.53
C GLU A 6 -55.23 -28.34 -23.52
N ALA A 7 -54.57 -27.28 -23.05
CA ALA A 7 -53.84 -26.36 -23.92
C ALA A 7 -52.69 -25.70 -23.15
N GLY A 8 -51.47 -26.12 -23.47
CA GLY A 8 -50.23 -25.52 -22.97
C GLY A 8 -50.10 -24.04 -23.35
N LYS A 9 -49.59 -23.25 -22.41
CA LYS A 9 -49.00 -21.94 -22.68
C LYS A 9 -47.62 -21.89 -22.05
N GLY A 10 -46.64 -21.67 -22.92
CA GLY A 10 -45.22 -21.66 -22.61
C GLY A 10 -44.86 -20.65 -21.53
N ASN A 11 -43.92 -21.07 -20.70
CA ASN A 11 -43.23 -20.27 -19.71
C ASN A 11 -42.01 -19.62 -20.37
N ALA A 12 -41.96 -18.29 -20.41
CA ALA A 12 -40.71 -17.54 -20.52
C ALA A 12 -40.92 -16.09 -20.01
N PRO A 13 -39.86 -15.45 -19.49
CA PRO A 13 -39.89 -14.64 -18.27
C PRO A 13 -39.95 -13.13 -18.58
N LEU A 14 -39.37 -12.28 -17.72
CA LEU A 14 -39.24 -10.80 -17.74
C LEU A 14 -40.19 -10.17 -16.69
N GLN A 15 -39.76 -9.44 -15.65
CA GLN A 15 -38.60 -8.55 -15.54
C GLN A 15 -38.02 -8.52 -14.12
N ILE A 16 -36.70 -8.47 -14.06
CA ILE A 16 -35.91 -8.11 -12.87
C ILE A 16 -36.11 -6.61 -12.63
N GLY A 17 -36.76 -6.28 -11.52
CA GLY A 17 -36.80 -4.92 -11.00
C GLY A 17 -35.40 -4.47 -10.62
N HIS A 18 -34.90 -3.44 -11.29
CA HIS A 18 -33.69 -2.74 -10.85
C HIS A 18 -34.10 -1.66 -9.84
N PRO A 19 -33.53 -1.63 -8.63
CA PRO A 19 -33.78 -0.55 -7.70
C PRO A 19 -33.20 0.76 -8.24
N ARG A 20 -34.11 1.72 -8.48
CA ARG A 20 -33.82 3.12 -8.80
C ARG A 20 -33.21 3.77 -7.56
N GLN A 21 -31.88 3.84 -7.49
CA GLN A 21 -31.21 4.74 -6.55
C GLN A 21 -31.21 6.15 -7.13
N THR A 22 -32.16 6.95 -6.66
CA THR A 22 -32.09 8.41 -6.74
C THR A 22 -31.08 8.88 -5.68
N ASN A 23 -29.90 9.24 -6.11
CA ASN A 23 -28.94 10.01 -5.32
C ASN A 23 -28.70 11.33 -6.03
N GLU A 24 -29.65 12.22 -5.79
CA GLU A 24 -29.60 13.62 -6.16
C GLU A 24 -28.95 14.43 -5.01
N SER A 25 -27.95 15.24 -5.39
CA SER A 25 -27.69 16.58 -4.81
C SER A 25 -26.91 16.58 -3.46
N GLU A 26 -25.90 17.41 -3.13
CA GLU A 26 -25.34 18.68 -3.63
C GLU A 26 -23.90 18.83 -3.09
N GLY A 27 -23.08 19.70 -3.71
CA GLY A 27 -21.86 20.19 -3.04
C GLY A 27 -20.70 20.54 -3.97
N THR A 28 -20.78 21.73 -4.55
CA THR A 28 -19.75 22.42 -5.36
C THR A 28 -18.33 22.26 -4.83
N GLY A 29 -17.51 21.71 -5.71
CA GLY A 29 -16.06 21.64 -5.58
C GLY A 29 -15.63 20.79 -6.76
N ALA A 30 -15.61 21.38 -7.95
CA ALA A 30 -15.02 20.73 -9.11
C ALA A 30 -13.56 20.48 -8.78
N LYS A 31 -13.29 19.31 -8.18
CA LYS A 31 -11.96 18.77 -8.01
C LYS A 31 -11.39 18.72 -9.41
N PHE A 32 -10.49 19.66 -9.70
CA PHE A 32 -9.59 19.58 -10.83
C PHE A 32 -9.01 18.18 -10.76
N THR A 33 -9.52 17.30 -11.62
CA THR A 33 -9.09 15.92 -11.73
C THR A 33 -8.26 15.93 -12.99
N PRO A 34 -6.98 16.30 -12.86
CA PRO A 34 -6.26 16.66 -14.05
C PRO A 34 -5.88 15.39 -14.81
N PRO A 35 -5.79 15.48 -16.14
CA PRO A 35 -5.70 14.30 -16.99
C PRO A 35 -4.49 13.44 -16.60
N PRO A 36 -4.66 12.10 -16.47
CA PRO A 36 -3.68 11.18 -15.89
C PRO A 36 -2.34 11.10 -16.66
N ILE A 37 -2.26 11.73 -17.82
CA ILE A 37 -1.08 11.73 -18.70
C ILE A 37 -0.06 12.84 -18.39
N LEU A 38 -0.43 13.86 -17.60
CA LEU A 38 0.44 15.03 -17.33
C LEU A 38 1.10 15.03 -15.94
N PHE A 39 0.75 14.07 -15.06
CA PHE A 39 1.22 14.07 -13.68
C PHE A 39 2.02 12.80 -13.43
N LYS A 40 3.34 12.87 -13.67
CA LYS A 40 4.25 12.14 -12.78
C LYS A 40 3.86 12.56 -11.37
N ARG A 41 3.23 11.67 -10.61
CA ARG A 41 2.74 12.02 -9.28
C ARG A 41 3.96 12.32 -8.41
N MET A 42 4.02 13.56 -7.94
CA MET A 42 5.15 14.11 -7.22
C MET A 42 4.84 14.14 -5.73
N ILE A 43 5.64 13.43 -4.95
CA ILE A 43 5.41 13.22 -3.52
C ILE A 43 6.27 14.17 -2.71
N ARG A 44 5.66 14.80 -1.71
CA ARG A 44 6.38 15.58 -0.68
C ARG A 44 6.64 14.74 0.56
N ARG A 45 7.58 15.17 1.41
CA ARG A 45 7.96 14.55 2.68
C ARG A 45 6.83 13.93 3.53
N PRO A 46 5.72 14.62 3.83
CA PRO A 46 4.66 14.06 4.67
C PRO A 46 3.93 12.88 4.01
N GLU A 47 3.82 12.88 2.69
CA GLU A 47 3.20 11.80 1.93
C GLU A 47 4.20 10.66 1.71
N LEU A 48 5.49 10.97 1.49
CA LEU A 48 6.55 9.97 1.43
C LEU A 48 6.56 9.10 2.69
N ARG A 49 6.46 9.72 3.87
CA ARG A 49 6.41 9.00 5.16
C ARG A 49 5.21 8.08 5.33
N LYS A 50 4.12 8.27 4.56
CA LYS A 50 2.96 7.36 4.58
C LYS A 50 3.25 6.07 3.81
N ILE A 51 4.04 6.15 2.75
CA ILE A 51 4.38 5.02 1.89
C ILE A 51 5.61 4.30 2.43
N VAL A 52 6.64 5.08 2.76
CA VAL A 52 7.93 4.63 3.27
C VAL A 52 8.04 5.10 4.71
N PRO A 53 7.71 4.26 5.72
CA PRO A 53 7.80 4.64 7.12
C PRO A 53 9.26 4.61 7.61
N LEU A 54 10.15 5.32 6.91
CA LEU A 54 11.54 5.54 7.29
C LEU A 54 11.73 6.97 7.80
N ALA A 55 12.74 7.16 8.64
CA ALA A 55 13.15 8.47 9.11
C ALA A 55 13.87 9.26 8.01
N ASP A 56 13.76 10.60 8.03
CA ASP A 56 14.42 11.49 7.07
C ASP A 56 15.95 11.30 7.05
N THR A 57 16.55 10.99 8.20
CA THR A 57 17.98 10.69 8.33
C THR A 57 18.35 9.40 7.61
N THR A 58 17.53 8.35 7.75
CA THR A 58 17.71 7.08 7.03
C THR A 58 17.56 7.27 5.53
N ILE A 59 16.61 8.09 5.10
CA ILE A 59 16.44 8.43 3.67
C ILE A 59 17.70 9.13 3.15
N TYR A 60 18.26 10.08 3.90
CA TYR A 60 19.52 10.75 3.53
C TYR A 60 20.71 9.78 3.47
N GLU A 61 20.85 8.89 4.44
CA GLU A 61 21.90 7.86 4.43
C GLU A 61 21.77 6.91 3.23
N MET A 62 20.54 6.51 2.88
CA MET A 62 20.29 5.68 1.71
C MET A 62 20.52 6.43 0.39
N GLU A 63 20.20 7.72 0.33
CA GLU A 63 20.54 8.60 -0.80
C GLU A 63 22.06 8.66 -1.01
N GLN A 64 22.84 8.83 0.07
CA GLN A 64 24.30 8.84 0.01
C GLN A 64 24.89 7.51 -0.47
N ARG A 65 24.23 6.39 -0.16
CA ARG A 65 24.60 5.05 -0.65
C ARG A 65 24.11 4.78 -2.08
N GLY A 66 23.39 5.71 -2.70
CA GLY A 66 22.77 5.54 -4.02
C GLY A 66 21.62 4.51 -4.03
N ALA A 67 21.15 4.13 -2.85
CA ALA A 67 20.14 3.10 -2.67
C ALA A 67 18.72 3.66 -2.57
N PHE A 68 18.52 4.98 -2.70
CA PHE A 68 17.21 5.64 -2.66
C PHE A 68 17.00 6.52 -3.91
N PRO A 69 15.76 6.65 -4.42
CA PRO A 69 15.46 7.49 -5.57
C PRO A 69 16.03 8.91 -5.46
N ARG A 70 16.59 9.40 -6.57
CA ARG A 70 17.21 10.73 -6.62
C ARG A 70 16.17 11.80 -6.30
N ARG A 71 16.44 12.59 -5.25
CA ARG A 71 15.60 13.75 -4.92
C ARG A 71 15.79 14.84 -5.95
N PHE A 72 14.74 15.61 -6.21
CA PHE A 72 14.85 16.85 -6.97
C PHE A 72 14.21 18.02 -6.21
N PHE A 73 14.73 19.21 -6.46
CA PHE A 73 14.29 20.43 -5.80
C PHE A 73 13.42 21.21 -6.78
N LEU A 74 12.15 21.43 -6.42
CA LEU A 74 11.29 22.35 -7.17
C LEU A 74 11.63 23.80 -6.80
N THR A 75 11.98 24.03 -5.54
CA THR A 75 12.46 25.30 -4.98
C THR A 75 13.53 25.00 -3.92
N PRO A 76 14.29 25.99 -3.42
CA PRO A 76 15.35 25.76 -2.43
C PRO A 76 14.89 25.04 -1.15
N ARG A 77 13.58 25.07 -0.84
CA ARG A 77 12.98 24.41 0.33
C ARG A 77 12.05 23.24 -0.03
N CYS A 78 11.68 23.09 -1.30
CA CYS A 78 10.74 22.05 -1.74
C CYS A 78 11.50 20.88 -2.36
N VAL A 79 11.82 19.90 -1.51
CA VAL A 79 12.29 18.57 -1.93
C VAL A 79 11.10 17.71 -2.31
N VAL A 80 11.16 17.10 -3.48
CA VAL A 80 10.09 16.27 -4.04
C VAL A 80 10.70 15.02 -4.65
N TRP A 81 9.91 13.95 -4.65
CA TRP A 81 10.25 12.66 -5.25
C TRP A 81 9.18 12.25 -6.27
N ASP A 82 9.56 11.42 -7.23
CA ASP A 82 8.60 10.80 -8.15
C ASP A 82 8.00 9.55 -7.50
N LEU A 83 6.66 9.43 -7.52
CA LEU A 83 5.93 8.27 -7.01
C LEU A 83 6.35 7.00 -7.70
N ALA A 84 6.53 7.02 -9.03
CA ALA A 84 6.85 5.82 -9.80
C ALA A 84 8.21 5.24 -9.36
N GLU A 85 9.20 6.11 -9.14
CA GLU A 85 10.52 5.72 -8.66
C GLU A 85 10.48 5.17 -7.24
N ILE A 86 9.66 5.78 -6.36
CA ILE A 86 9.47 5.28 -4.99
C ILE A 86 8.79 3.91 -5.00
N GLU A 87 7.75 3.72 -5.80
CA GLU A 87 7.05 2.45 -5.92
C GLU A 87 7.96 1.34 -6.46
N ALA A 88 8.72 1.64 -7.52
CA ALA A 88 9.72 0.73 -8.07
C ALA A 88 10.78 0.37 -7.03
N TRP A 89 11.27 1.35 -6.27
CA TRP A 89 12.23 1.14 -5.20
C TRP A 89 11.67 0.28 -4.05
N VAL A 90 10.43 0.53 -3.60
CA VAL A 90 9.78 -0.29 -2.57
C VAL A 90 9.63 -1.73 -3.05
N ASN A 91 9.29 -1.93 -4.33
CA ASN A 91 9.17 -3.26 -4.90
C ASN A 91 10.53 -3.99 -4.96
N GLU A 92 11.58 -3.29 -5.39
CA GLU A 92 12.93 -3.84 -5.39
C GLU A 92 13.40 -4.17 -3.97
N LYS A 93 13.11 -3.31 -2.98
CA LYS A 93 13.42 -3.59 -1.57
C LYS A 93 12.63 -4.75 -1.00
N ARG A 94 11.38 -4.95 -1.42
CA ARG A 94 10.60 -6.14 -1.06
C ARG A 94 11.29 -7.39 -1.60
N ARG A 95 11.66 -7.37 -2.88
CA ARG A 95 12.35 -8.49 -3.55
C ARG A 95 13.71 -8.77 -2.89
N GLU A 96 14.49 -7.73 -2.61
CA GLU A 96 15.78 -7.85 -1.91
C GLU A 96 15.58 -8.40 -0.50
N SER A 97 14.59 -7.92 0.26
CA SER A 97 14.23 -8.45 1.59
C SER A 97 13.62 -9.86 1.57
N GLU A 98 13.12 -10.34 0.44
CA GLU A 98 12.66 -11.72 0.25
C GLU A 98 13.86 -12.63 -0.06
N THR A 99 14.83 -12.14 -0.84
CA THR A 99 16.07 -12.87 -1.18
C THR A 99 17.08 -12.90 -0.04
N GLU A 100 17.32 -11.76 0.61
CA GLU A 100 17.94 -11.67 1.92
C GLU A 100 16.85 -12.08 2.90
N THR A 101 16.76 -13.36 3.23
CA THR A 101 16.00 -13.79 4.41
C THR A 101 16.61 -13.05 5.60
N ILE A 102 16.08 -11.85 5.92
CA ILE A 102 16.57 -10.99 6.99
C ILE A 102 16.31 -11.80 8.26
N GLN A 103 17.31 -12.56 8.67
CA GLN A 103 17.40 -13.11 10.00
C GLN A 103 17.52 -11.89 10.91
N ARG A 104 16.37 -11.35 11.33
CA ARG A 104 16.32 -10.36 12.39
C ARG A 104 17.06 -11.01 13.56
N PRO A 105 18.25 -10.51 13.94
CA PRO A 105 19.03 -11.17 14.96
C PRO A 105 18.17 -11.19 16.21
N ARG A 106 17.65 -12.36 16.58
CA ARG A 106 16.88 -12.49 17.80
C ARG A 106 17.83 -12.08 18.91
N PRO A 107 17.51 -11.04 19.70
CA PRO A 107 18.44 -10.58 20.72
C PRO A 107 18.67 -11.72 21.68
N ASP A 108 19.91 -12.23 21.71
CA ASP A 108 20.29 -13.33 22.59
C ASP A 108 20.03 -12.91 24.04
N VAL A 109 19.01 -13.54 24.64
CA VAL A 109 18.55 -13.24 25.99
C VAL A 109 19.64 -13.45 27.04
N ARG A 110 20.64 -14.29 26.77
CA ARG A 110 21.77 -14.57 27.67
C ARG A 110 22.77 -13.41 27.72
N LYS A 111 22.75 -12.52 26.71
CA LYS A 111 23.59 -11.32 26.64
C LYS A 111 22.98 -10.09 27.32
N ARG A 112 21.78 -10.21 27.91
CA ARG A 112 21.11 -9.07 28.57
C ARG A 112 21.78 -8.74 29.91
N LYS A 113 22.27 -7.51 30.05
CA LYS A 113 22.86 -6.98 31.29
C LYS A 113 21.83 -6.82 32.42
N ALA A 114 20.60 -6.41 32.11
CA ALA A 114 19.57 -6.11 33.10
C ALA A 114 18.81 -7.34 33.65
N ARG A 115 18.75 -8.46 32.91
CA ARG A 115 18.06 -9.70 33.32
C ARG A 115 18.84 -10.93 32.86
N PRO A 116 19.85 -11.36 33.63
CA PRO A 116 20.65 -12.53 33.28
C PRO A 116 19.84 -13.82 33.39
N VAL A 117 19.97 -14.71 32.40
CA VAL A 117 19.38 -16.06 32.47
C VAL A 117 20.27 -16.92 33.37
N ARG A 118 19.68 -17.57 34.39
CA ARG A 118 20.38 -18.55 35.25
C ARG A 118 21.05 -19.63 34.38
N LYS A 119 22.36 -19.82 34.54
CA LYS A 119 23.07 -20.95 33.92
C LYS A 119 22.60 -22.23 34.61
N SER A 120 22.14 -23.23 33.84
CA SER A 120 21.87 -24.56 34.37
C SER A 120 23.16 -25.14 34.96
N ARG A 121 23.05 -25.72 36.15
CA ARG A 121 24.15 -26.38 36.87
C ARG A 121 24.71 -27.52 35.98
N PRO A 122 26.05 -27.65 35.80
CA PRO A 122 26.62 -28.76 35.04
C PRO A 122 26.37 -30.10 35.75
N PRO A 123 26.16 -31.21 35.03
CA PRO A 123 26.26 -32.55 35.61
C PRO A 123 27.72 -32.86 35.97
N GLU A 124 27.86 -33.59 37.08
CA GLU A 124 29.07 -33.96 37.83
C GLU A 124 30.16 -34.67 37.02
#